data_AF-A0A818UX14-F1
#
_entry.id   AF-A0A818UX14-F1
#
_cell.length_a   1.000
_cell.length_b   1.000
_cell.length_c   1.000
_cell.angle_alpha   90.00
_cell.angle_beta   90.00
_cell.angle_gamma   90.00
#
_symmetry.space_group_name_H-M   'P 1'
#
loop_
_entity.id
_entity.type
_entity.pdbx_description
1 polymer ?
#
loop_
_entity_poly.entity_id
_entity_poly.type
_entity_poly.pdbx_seq_one_letter_code
_entity_poly.pdbx_strand_id
1 'polypeptide(L)' 'MFNRDQVLGIDAHLLTAYFVNPLTICSTGRDPSSLKHEGTGTGLWLQNGTDPIRDSIQIPLFESDLSPTKWDKGLCFPSM' A
#
# COMPACT_ATOMS: atom_id res chain seq x y z
N MET A 1 -10.41 5.46 2.75
CA MET A 1 -9.01 5.61 2.33
C MET A 1 -8.10 6.37 3.30
N PHE A 2 -8.61 7.10 4.30
CA PHE A 2 -7.78 7.58 5.42
C PHE A 2 -8.46 7.24 6.74
N ASN A 3 -7.70 6.68 7.66
CA ASN A 3 -8.15 6.45 9.03
C ASN A 3 -7.90 7.71 9.85
N ARG A 4 -8.85 8.10 10.69
CA ARG A 4 -8.65 9.20 11.64
C ARG A 4 -8.07 8.62 12.92
N ASP A 5 -6.97 9.19 13.37
CA ASP A 5 -6.32 8.79 14.62
C ASP A 5 -5.58 9.99 15.23
N GLN A 6 -5.05 9.83 16.44
CA GLN A 6 -4.27 10.85 17.13
C GLN A 6 -2.78 10.52 17.11
N VAL A 7 -1.98 11.41 16.53
CA VAL A 7 -0.52 11.32 16.56
C VAL A 7 -0.01 12.43 17.48
N LEU A 8 0.63 12.04 18.59
CA LEU A 8 1.11 12.98 19.63
C LEU A 8 0.00 13.90 20.18
N GLY A 9 -1.24 13.41 20.24
CA GLY A 9 -2.40 14.17 20.74
C GLY A 9 -3.02 15.13 19.71
N ILE A 10 -2.59 15.08 18.45
CA ILE A 10 -3.13 15.88 17.35
C ILE A 10 -3.91 14.96 16.41
N ASP A 11 -5.13 15.37 16.05
CA ASP A 11 -5.94 14.64 15.07
C ASP A 11 -5.24 14.62 13.71
N ALA A 12 -5.05 13.41 13.18
CA ALA A 12 -4.34 13.17 11.93
C ALA A 12 -5.14 12.21 11.03
N HIS A 13 -4.95 12.39 9.72
CA HIS A 13 -5.38 11.43 8.71
C HIS A 13 -4.22 10.50 8.40
N LEU A 14 -4.40 9.21 8.71
CA LEU A 14 -3.42 8.17 8.48
C LEU A 14 -3.77 7.38 7.23
N LEU A 15 -2.74 7.12 6.42
CA LEU A 15 -2.78 6.18 5.31
C LEU A 15 -1.82 5.04 5.63
N THR A 16 -2.35 3.82 5.69
CA THR A 16 -1.52 2.63 5.86
C THR A 16 -1.14 2.08 4.50
N ALA A 17 0.15 1.89 4.29
CA ALA A 17 0.70 1.29 3.09
C ALA A 17 1.53 0.05 3.44
N TYR A 18 1.46 -0.98 2.60
CA TYR A 18 2.20 -2.23 2.75
C TYR A 18 3.07 -2.47 1.52
N PHE A 19 4.32 -2.88 1.73
CA PHE A 19 5.21 -3.29 0.64
C PHE A 19 5.07 -4.78 0.28
N VAL A 20 4.36 -5.53 1.12
CA VAL A 20 4.05 -6.95 0.95
C VAL A 20 2.53 -7.07 0.97
N ASN A 21 1.99 -8.02 0.22
CA ASN A 21 0.55 -8.31 0.24
C ASN A 21 0.06 -8.50 1.69
N PRO A 22 -0.92 -7.71 2.17
CA PRO A 22 -1.45 -7.82 3.52
C PRO A 22 -1.95 -9.21 3.89
N LEU A 23 -2.49 -9.96 2.92
CA LEU A 23 -2.89 -11.36 3.14
C LEU A 23 -1.70 -12.20 3.62
N THR A 24 -0.53 -12.05 3.02
CA THR A 24 0.69 -12.78 3.41
C THR A 24 1.15 -12.36 4.81
N ILE A 25 1.09 -11.07 5.13
CA ILE A 25 1.49 -10.55 6.45
C ILE A 25 0.56 -11.10 7.55
N CYS A 26 -0.75 -11.07 7.33
CA CYS A 26 -1.75 -11.37 8.35
C CYS A 26 -2.12 -12.86 8.46
N SER A 27 -1.63 -13.73 7.57
CA SER A 27 -1.95 -15.17 7.61
C SER A 27 -0.76 -16.03 8.05
N THR A 28 0.24 -16.18 7.19
CA THR A 28 1.35 -17.12 7.38
C THR A 28 2.68 -16.44 7.65
N GLY A 29 2.81 -15.15 7.32
CA GLY A 29 4.10 -14.47 7.20
C GLY A 29 4.87 -14.90 5.95
N ARG A 30 6.09 -14.38 5.80
CA ARG A 30 7.00 -14.71 4.69
C ARG A 30 8.01 -15.75 5.14
N ASP A 31 8.30 -16.71 4.27
CA ASP A 31 9.40 -17.63 4.50
C ASP A 31 10.77 -16.92 4.29
N PRO A 32 11.87 -17.44 4.87
CA PRO A 32 13.18 -16.81 4.77
C PRO A 32 13.72 -16.68 3.35
N SER A 33 13.35 -17.59 2.45
CA SER A 33 13.85 -17.57 1.07
C SER A 33 13.16 -16.47 0.26
N SER A 34 11.84 -16.32 0.41
CA SER A 34 11.08 -15.22 -0.19
C SER A 34 11.53 -13.87 0.37
N LEU A 35 11.79 -13.77 1.68
CA LEU A 35 12.36 -12.56 2.27
C LEU A 35 13.70 -12.17 1.63
N LYS A 36 14.59 -13.15 1.43
CA LYS A 36 15.90 -12.92 0.80
C LYS A 36 15.78 -12.53 -0.67
N HIS A 37 14.81 -13.09 -1.39
CA HIS A 37 14.64 -12.83 -2.82
C HIS A 37 13.93 -11.50 -3.10
N GLU A 38 12.84 -11.21 -2.41
CA GLU A 38 12.00 -10.02 -2.70
C GLU A 38 12.32 -8.83 -1.78
N GLY A 39 13.20 -8.99 -0.79
CA GLY A 39 13.66 -7.91 0.09
C GLY A 39 12.49 -7.25 0.84
N THR A 40 12.38 -5.92 0.73
CA THR A 40 11.33 -5.12 1.39
C THR A 40 9.92 -5.46 0.90
N GLY A 41 9.78 -6.04 -0.30
CA GLY A 41 8.51 -6.50 -0.84
C GLY A 41 8.42 -6.32 -2.37
N THR A 42 7.30 -6.77 -2.94
CA THR A 42 7.09 -6.89 -4.39
C THR A 42 6.14 -5.86 -4.99
N GLY A 43 5.56 -5.00 -4.16
CA GLY A 43 4.57 -4.02 -4.61
C GLY A 43 4.21 -3.02 -3.54
N LEU A 44 3.13 -2.28 -3.76
CA LEU A 44 2.60 -1.30 -2.82
C LEU A 44 1.08 -1.47 -2.73
N TRP A 45 0.58 -1.72 -1.53
CA TRP A 45 -0.85 -1.83 -1.24
C TRP A 45 -1.27 -0.72 -0.31
N LEU A 46 -2.39 -0.07 -0.61
CA LEU A 46 -3.01 0.91 0.28
C LEU A 46 -4.24 0.30 0.95
N GLN A 47 -4.30 0.43 2.28
CA GLN A 47 -5.49 0.05 3.03
C GLN A 47 -6.63 1.02 2.72
N ASN A 48 -7.76 0.49 2.26
CA ASN A 48 -8.96 1.25 1.90
C ASN A 48 -10.19 0.90 2.75
N GLY A 49 -10.03 0.11 3.82
CA GLY A 49 -11.09 -0.22 4.76
C GLY A 49 -10.55 -0.69 6.10
N THR A 50 -11.39 -1.31 6.91
CA THR A 50 -11.01 -1.79 8.24
C THR A 50 -10.26 -3.11 8.20
N ASP A 51 -10.54 -3.97 7.21
CA ASP A 51 -9.89 -5.27 7.05
C ASP A 51 -8.74 -5.15 6.04
N PRO A 52 -7.47 -5.19 6.45
CA PRO A 52 -6.35 -5.03 5.53
C PRO A 52 -6.22 -6.18 4.52
N ILE A 53 -6.78 -7.36 4.80
CA ILE A 53 -6.73 -8.51 3.90
C ILE A 53 -7.73 -8.34 2.76
N ARG A 54 -8.94 -7.86 3.06
CA ARG A 54 -10.03 -7.72 2.09
C ARG A 54 -10.09 -6.34 1.44
N ASP A 55 -9.72 -5.31 2.20
CA ASP A 55 -9.92 -3.92 1.86
C ASP A 55 -8.58 -3.24 1.57
N SER A 56 -7.77 -3.84 0.68
CA SER A 56 -6.52 -3.26 0.21
C SER A 56 -6.50 -3.14 -1.31
N ILE A 57 -5.96 -2.04 -1.81
CA ILE A 57 -5.83 -1.77 -3.24
C ILE A 57 -4.34 -1.84 -3.59
N GLN A 58 -4.00 -2.69 -4.55
CA GLN A 58 -2.64 -2.72 -5.11
C GLN A 58 -2.45 -1.54 -6.06
N ILE A 59 -1.37 -0.80 -5.89
CA ILE A 59 -0.94 0.23 -6.83
C ILE A 59 -0.32 -0.47 -8.05
N PRO A 60 -0.75 -0.11 -9.28
CA PRO A 60 -0.15 -0.61 -10.51
C PRO A 60 1.35 -0.36 -10.54
N LEU A 61 2.14 -1.40 -10.85
CA LEU A 61 3.59 -1.27 -10.94
C LEU A 61 4.02 -0.73 -12.31
N PHE A 62 3.27 -1.07 -13.36
CA PHE A 62 3.57 -0.67 -14.73
C PHE A 62 2.49 0.26 -15.28
N GLU A 63 2.89 1.17 -16.17
CA GLU A 63 1.98 2.13 -16.82
C GLU A 63 0.91 1.40 -17.68
N SER A 64 1.25 0.23 -18.24
CA SER A 64 0.31 -0.62 -18.97
C SER A 64 -0.90 -1.05 -18.14
N ASP A 65 -0.71 -1.16 -16.83
CA ASP A 65 -1.70 -1.67 -15.89
C ASP A 65 -2.61 -0.56 -15.34
N LEU A 66 -2.43 0.69 -15.81
CA LEU A 66 -3.26 1.83 -15.41
C LEU A 66 -4.63 1.85 -16.08
N SER A 67 -4.75 1.30 -17.30
CA SER A 67 -5.97 1.40 -18.12
C SER A 67 -7.28 0.92 -17.45
N PRO A 68 -7.31 -0.12 -16.58
CA PRO A 68 -8.51 -0.50 -15.84
C PRO A 68 -8.69 0.27 -14.51
N THR A 69 -7.83 1.23 -14.17
CA THR A 69 -7.77 1.85 -12.85
C THR A 69 -8.16 3.34 -12.87
N LYS A 70 -8.32 3.93 -11.68
CA LYS A 70 -8.46 5.38 -11.51
C LYS A 70 -7.12 6.10 -11.24
N TRP A 71 -6.01 5.36 -11.36
CA TRP A 71 -4.69 5.93 -11.19
C TRP A 71 -4.28 6.61 -12.50
N ASP A 72 -4.00 7.91 -12.40
CA ASP A 72 -3.49 8.69 -13.51
C ASP A 72 -2.00 8.94 -13.33
N LYS A 73 -1.33 9.24 -14.45
CA LYS A 73 0.08 9.63 -14.45
C LYS A 73 0.26 10.88 -13.58
N GLY A 74 0.99 10.72 -12.48
CA GLY A 74 1.39 11.85 -11.64
C GLY A 74 2.23 12.83 -12.46
N LEU A 75 1.77 14.07 -12.58
CA LEU A 75 2.58 15.15 -13.15
C LEU A 75 3.60 15.60 -12.09
N CYS A 76 4.81 15.92 -12.51
CA CYS A 76 5.76 16.58 -11.61
C CYS A 76 5.19 17.93 -11.17
N PHE A 77 5.13 18.19 -9.88
CA PHE A 77 4.84 19.53 -9.37
C PHE A 77 6.09 20.39 -9.58
N PRO A 78 6.06 21.43 -10.43
CA PRO A 78 7.24 22.24 -10.77
C PRO A 78 7.79 23.05 -9.58
N SER A 79 7.06 23.13 -8.47
CA SER A 79 7.53 23.68 -7.20
C SER A 79 6.91 22.94 -6.02
N MET A 80 7.75 22.44 -5.10
CA MET A 80 7.39 22.16 -3.70
C MET A 80 7.84 23.32 -2.82
#